data_AF-A0A915MFS6-F1
#
_entry.id   AF-A0A915MFS6-F1
#
_cell.length_a   1.000
_cell.length_b   1.000
_cell.length_c   1.000
_cell.angle_alpha   90.00
_cell.angle_beta   90.00
_cell.angle_gamma   90.00
#
_symmetry.space_group_name_H-M   'P 1'
#
loop_
_entity.id
_entity.type
_entity.pdbx_description
1 polymer ?
#
loop_
_entity_poly.entity_id
_entity_poly.type
_entity_poly.pdbx_seq_one_letter_code
_entity_poly.pdbx_strand_id
1 'polypeptide(L)'
;MQTMFAKGLNPADITQLYQAYSNPNPPPVVLIRDPFFTEMLIDGLFSAVGAKIHLEHRPKYIFLDLLLSLEQLLELIKLPVLSAAILHYLRTFLIREDGVLTEPIPLHYVLIDKIAEKHFNLHERVFKLLCSLYDHLSGQNEVAEIIMERQRQIVDRFVNLLFFGMAIPVLEKIVGMFKSGYIDVSLVRYFGIEVLELVEQPYSPQFISALLPIVTNRE
;
A
#
# COMPACT_ATOMS: atom_id res chain seq x y z
N MET A 1 -25.41 9.08 8.91
CA MET A 1 -24.89 10.44 9.20
C MET A 1 -25.78 11.21 10.17
N GLN A 2 -27.04 11.54 9.85
CA GLN A 2 -27.91 12.34 10.75
C GLN A 2 -28.08 11.76 12.17
N THR A 3 -28.20 10.44 12.31
CA THR A 3 -28.26 9.77 13.63
C THR A 3 -26.92 9.72 14.36
N MET A 4 -25.80 9.71 13.64
CA MET A 4 -24.44 9.69 14.21
C MET A 4 -24.08 11.06 14.79
N PHE A 5 -24.42 12.15 14.09
CA PHE A 5 -24.18 13.52 14.55
C PHE A 5 -24.95 13.86 15.83
N ALA A 6 -26.08 13.21 16.07
CA ALA A 6 -26.88 13.44 17.28
C ALA A 6 -26.40 12.65 18.52
N LYS A 7 -25.67 11.54 18.33
CA LYS A 7 -25.33 10.58 19.40
C LYS A 7 -23.82 10.43 19.66
N GLY A 8 -22.99 11.01 18.82
CA GLY A 8 -21.53 10.81 18.84
C GLY A 8 -21.12 9.55 18.07
N LEU A 9 -19.86 9.53 17.66
CA LEU A 9 -19.26 8.47 16.85
C LEU A 9 -19.00 7.23 17.71
N ASN A 10 -19.63 6.10 17.39
CA ASN A 10 -19.40 4.84 18.09
C ASN A 10 -18.65 3.79 17.21
N PRO A 11 -18.07 2.74 17.80
CA PRO A 11 -17.30 1.74 17.05
C PRO A 11 -18.08 0.95 15.99
N ALA A 12 -19.39 0.79 16.17
CA ALA A 12 -20.25 0.09 15.22
C ALA A 12 -20.45 0.94 13.95
N ASP A 13 -20.72 2.24 14.12
CA ASP A 13 -20.85 3.18 13.01
C ASP A 13 -19.55 3.28 12.19
N ILE A 14 -18.40 3.28 12.87
CA ILE A 14 -17.08 3.31 12.21
C ILE A 14 -16.80 2.02 11.49
N THR A 15 -17.20 0.88 12.05
CA THR A 15 -17.02 -0.40 11.37
C THR A 15 -17.86 -0.47 10.09
N GLN A 16 -19.10 0.04 10.13
CA GLN A 16 -19.95 0.12 8.93
C GLN A 16 -19.36 1.05 7.88
N LEU A 17 -18.90 2.25 8.27
CA LEU A 17 -18.26 3.18 7.34
C LEU A 17 -16.97 2.61 6.76
N TYR A 18 -16.12 2.01 7.59
CA TYR A 18 -14.90 1.36 7.13
C TYR A 18 -15.21 0.26 6.10
N GLN A 19 -16.19 -0.60 6.36
CA GLN A 19 -16.59 -1.65 5.42
C GLN A 19 -17.13 -1.07 4.11
N ALA A 20 -17.95 0.00 4.18
CA ALA A 20 -18.50 0.66 3.00
C ALA A 20 -17.41 1.28 2.12
N TYR A 21 -16.41 1.94 2.71
CA TYR A 21 -15.34 2.62 1.99
C TYR A 21 -14.12 1.74 1.66
N SER A 22 -14.04 0.54 2.23
CA SER A 22 -13.04 -0.48 1.87
C SER A 22 -13.50 -1.41 0.74
N ASN A 23 -14.76 -1.30 0.31
CA ASN A 23 -15.32 -2.10 -0.77
C ASN A 23 -14.73 -1.70 -2.14
N PRO A 24 -14.58 -2.61 -3.12
CA PRO A 24 -14.15 -2.29 -4.48
C PRO A 24 -14.91 -1.16 -5.18
N ASN A 25 -16.19 -0.93 -4.84
CA ASN A 25 -16.99 0.17 -5.36
C ASN A 25 -17.52 1.05 -4.21
N PRO A 26 -16.67 1.93 -3.64
CA PRO A 26 -17.04 2.71 -2.46
C PRO A 26 -17.98 3.87 -2.81
N PRO A 27 -18.78 4.37 -1.86
CA PRO A 27 -19.55 5.60 -2.04
C PRO A 27 -18.65 6.82 -2.31
N PRO A 28 -19.18 7.90 -2.92
CA PRO A 28 -18.42 9.14 -3.11
C PRO A 28 -17.91 9.72 -1.79
N VAL A 29 -16.60 10.01 -1.71
CA VAL A 29 -15.93 10.54 -0.49
C VAL A 29 -16.56 11.85 0.01
N VAL A 30 -17.15 12.65 -0.89
CA VAL A 30 -17.88 13.88 -0.53
C VAL A 30 -18.99 13.63 0.50
N LEU A 31 -19.55 12.42 0.56
CA LEU A 31 -20.60 12.05 1.51
C LEU A 31 -20.11 11.96 2.96
N ILE A 32 -18.82 11.79 3.19
CA ILE A 32 -18.22 11.79 4.53
C ILE A 32 -17.35 13.02 4.78
N ARG A 33 -17.17 13.89 3.77
CA ARG A 33 -16.39 15.14 3.84
C ARG A 33 -17.18 16.25 4.51
N ASP A 34 -17.54 16.00 5.77
CA ASP A 34 -18.26 16.91 6.64
C ASP A 34 -17.34 17.41 7.76
N PRO A 35 -17.23 18.73 8.00
CA PRO A 35 -16.34 19.28 9.02
C PRO A 35 -16.61 18.75 10.44
N PHE A 36 -17.88 18.53 10.81
CA PHE A 36 -18.22 17.97 12.12
C PHE A 36 -17.81 16.50 12.22
N PHE A 37 -17.97 15.74 11.13
CA PHE A 37 -17.48 14.37 11.08
C PHE A 37 -15.96 14.29 11.25
N THR A 38 -15.20 15.16 10.57
CA THR A 38 -13.75 15.27 10.72
C THR A 38 -13.36 15.62 12.17
N GLU A 39 -14.00 16.61 12.78
CA GLU A 39 -13.73 16.96 14.19
C GLU A 39 -14.02 15.79 15.14
N MET A 40 -15.10 15.04 14.94
CA MET A 40 -15.37 13.86 15.76
C MET A 40 -14.33 12.74 15.58
N LEU A 41 -13.77 12.57 14.36
CA LEU A 41 -12.66 11.63 14.13
C LEU A 41 -11.38 12.11 14.85
N ILE A 42 -11.09 13.42 14.77
CA ILE A 42 -9.95 14.04 15.44
C ILE A 42 -10.07 13.87 16.96
N ASP A 43 -11.22 14.21 17.53
CA ASP A 43 -11.50 14.05 18.96
C ASP A 43 -11.34 12.58 19.39
N GLY A 44 -11.88 11.64 18.60
CA GLY A 44 -11.74 10.21 18.89
C GLY A 44 -10.28 9.73 18.85
N LEU A 45 -9.50 10.17 17.88
CA LEU A 45 -8.14 9.71 17.64
C LEU A 45 -7.07 10.39 18.51
N PHE A 46 -7.27 11.67 18.80
CA PHE A 46 -6.24 12.56 19.33
C PHE A 46 -6.64 13.29 20.62
N SER A 47 -7.87 13.14 21.12
CA SER A 47 -8.22 13.75 22.42
C SER A 47 -7.37 13.15 23.55
N ALA A 48 -6.74 14.04 24.31
CA ALA A 48 -6.01 13.70 25.53
C ALA A 48 -6.94 13.38 26.71
N VAL A 49 -8.23 13.75 26.60
CA VAL A 49 -9.23 13.64 27.68
C VAL A 49 -10.50 13.00 27.12
N GLY A 50 -10.79 11.76 27.52
CA GLY A 50 -12.00 11.06 27.09
C GLY A 50 -11.83 9.54 27.01
N ALA A 51 -12.89 8.87 26.52
CA ALA A 51 -12.87 7.42 26.31
C ALA A 51 -11.89 7.07 25.18
N LYS A 52 -10.83 6.33 25.51
CA LYS A 52 -9.83 5.91 24.54
C LYS A 52 -10.45 4.92 23.56
N ILE A 53 -10.29 5.16 22.26
CA ILE A 53 -10.66 4.20 21.23
C ILE A 53 -9.90 2.90 21.47
N HIS A 54 -10.64 1.80 21.53
CA HIS A 54 -10.03 0.47 21.66
C HIS A 54 -9.11 0.17 20.48
N LEU A 55 -7.96 -0.44 20.74
CA LEU A 55 -6.89 -0.61 19.75
C LEU A 55 -7.37 -1.30 18.46
N GLU A 56 -8.34 -2.22 18.56
CA GLU A 56 -8.91 -2.94 17.41
C GLU A 56 -9.70 -2.03 16.44
N HIS A 57 -10.24 -0.91 16.93
CA HIS A 57 -11.03 0.02 16.12
C HIS A 57 -10.20 1.17 15.58
N ARG A 58 -9.06 1.48 16.21
CA ARG A 58 -8.21 2.62 15.87
C ARG A 58 -7.77 2.66 14.40
N PRO A 59 -7.37 1.55 13.74
CA PRO A 59 -7.01 1.58 12.32
C PRO A 59 -8.16 2.04 11.41
N LYS A 60 -9.42 1.76 11.78
CA LYS A 60 -10.61 2.13 11.01
C LYS A 60 -10.89 3.63 11.05
N TYR A 61 -10.70 4.26 12.22
CA TYR A 61 -10.80 5.71 12.37
C TYR A 61 -9.69 6.42 11.59
N ILE A 62 -8.45 5.92 11.68
CA ILE A 62 -7.30 6.44 10.93
C ILE A 62 -7.55 6.36 9.42
N PHE A 63 -8.05 5.23 8.92
CA PHE A 63 -8.39 5.07 7.51
C PHE A 63 -9.39 6.12 7.03
N LEU A 64 -10.48 6.33 7.76
CA LEU A 64 -11.51 7.31 7.39
C LEU A 64 -10.95 8.73 7.42
N ASP A 65 -10.20 9.11 8.45
CA ASP A 65 -9.61 10.45 8.55
C ASP A 65 -8.62 10.75 7.41
N LEU A 66 -7.75 9.78 7.07
CA LEU A 66 -6.86 9.93 5.92
C LEU A 66 -7.62 9.95 4.59
N LEU A 67 -8.73 9.23 4.45
CA LEU A 67 -9.55 9.27 3.25
C LEU A 67 -10.15 10.67 3.02
N LEU A 68 -10.61 11.34 4.09
CA LEU A 68 -11.14 12.70 4.04
C LEU A 68 -10.08 13.73 3.65
N SER A 69 -8.86 13.50 4.13
CA SER A 69 -7.70 14.38 3.95
C SER A 69 -6.85 14.00 2.74
N LEU A 70 -7.27 13.02 1.92
CA LEU A 70 -6.42 12.43 0.89
C LEU A 70 -5.90 13.48 -0.12
N GLU A 71 -6.74 14.40 -0.58
CA GLU A 71 -6.28 15.47 -1.50
C GLU A 71 -5.20 16.36 -0.88
N GLN A 72 -5.36 16.73 0.40
CA GLN A 72 -4.38 17.54 1.12
C GLN A 72 -3.11 16.74 1.38
N LEU A 73 -3.24 15.46 1.72
CA LEU A 73 -2.12 14.54 1.87
C LEU A 73 -1.36 14.36 0.55
N LEU A 74 -2.08 14.26 -0.58
CA LEU A 74 -1.51 14.18 -1.93
C LEU A 74 -0.77 15.48 -2.32
N GLU A 75 -1.19 16.63 -1.81
CA GLU A 75 -0.43 17.88 -1.92
C GLU A 75 0.82 17.87 -1.02
N LEU A 76 0.70 17.41 0.23
CA LEU A 76 1.82 17.33 1.18
C LEU A 76 2.93 16.40 0.69
N ILE A 77 2.61 15.26 0.08
CA ILE A 77 3.60 14.34 -0.50
C ILE A 77 4.31 14.93 -1.73
N LYS A 78 4.03 16.16 -2.18
CA LYS A 78 4.91 16.85 -3.14
C LYS A 78 6.20 17.31 -2.47
N LEU A 79 6.23 17.44 -1.14
CA LEU A 79 7.42 17.81 -0.38
C LEU A 79 8.26 16.55 -0.06
N PRO A 80 9.52 16.46 -0.53
CA PRO A 80 10.33 15.24 -0.37
C PRO A 80 10.54 14.82 1.10
N VAL A 81 10.63 15.78 2.02
CA VAL A 81 10.81 15.52 3.45
C VAL A 81 9.57 14.84 4.05
N LEU A 82 8.37 15.28 3.67
CA LEU A 82 7.12 14.68 4.14
C LEU A 82 6.93 13.29 3.55
N SER A 83 7.23 13.11 2.26
CA SER A 83 7.22 11.78 1.64
C SER A 83 8.21 10.82 2.30
N ALA A 84 9.41 11.29 2.64
CA ALA A 84 10.39 10.48 3.36
C ALA A 84 9.89 10.12 4.78
N ALA A 85 9.23 11.06 5.47
CA ALA A 85 8.67 10.83 6.80
C ALA A 85 7.51 9.82 6.76
N ILE A 86 6.60 9.96 5.80
CA ILE A 86 5.50 9.01 5.58
C ILE A 86 6.05 7.63 5.24
N LEU A 87 7.03 7.53 4.35
CA LEU A 87 7.65 6.24 4.01
C LEU A 87 8.33 5.58 5.21
N HIS A 88 8.97 6.37 6.07
CA HIS A 88 9.54 5.88 7.32
C HIS A 88 8.45 5.39 8.28
N TYR A 89 7.37 6.16 8.45
CA TYR A 89 6.21 5.77 9.25
C TYR A 89 5.61 4.46 8.75
N LEU A 90 5.32 4.34 7.44
CA LEU A 90 4.77 3.13 6.83
C LEU A 90 5.67 1.93 7.05
N ARG A 91 7.00 2.09 6.89
CA ARG A 91 7.96 1.03 7.20
C ARG A 91 7.84 0.55 8.64
N THR A 92 7.87 1.47 9.61
CA THR A 92 7.80 1.11 11.03
C THR A 92 6.44 0.58 11.47
N PHE A 93 5.37 1.01 10.80
CA PHE A 93 4.00 0.64 11.11
C PHE A 93 3.63 -0.73 10.53
N LEU A 94 4.05 -1.01 9.31
CA LEU A 94 3.73 -2.26 8.60
C LEU A 94 4.71 -3.39 8.93
N ILE A 95 5.97 -3.07 9.23
CA ILE A 95 7.02 -4.05 9.55
C ILE A 95 7.38 -3.86 11.02
N ARG A 96 6.48 -4.28 11.91
CA ARG A 96 6.71 -4.21 13.35
C ARG A 96 7.54 -5.39 13.82
N GLU A 97 8.53 -5.12 14.66
CA GLU A 97 9.38 -6.15 15.28
C GLU A 97 8.68 -6.87 16.46
N ASP A 98 7.56 -6.35 16.94
CA ASP A 98 6.82 -6.88 18.10
C ASP A 98 5.88 -8.06 17.75
N GLY A 99 5.87 -8.49 16.48
CA GLY A 99 5.04 -9.60 16.01
C GLY A 99 3.54 -9.27 15.90
N VAL A 100 3.12 -8.04 16.19
CA VAL A 100 1.73 -7.61 15.99
C VAL A 100 1.52 -7.30 14.52
N LEU A 101 0.76 -8.17 13.85
CA LEU A 101 0.46 -8.03 12.43
C LEU A 101 -0.36 -6.77 12.18
N THR A 102 0.17 -5.90 11.31
CA THR A 102 -0.56 -4.75 10.77
C THR A 102 -0.71 -4.95 9.28
N GLU A 103 -1.89 -5.40 8.86
CA GLU A 103 -2.18 -5.65 7.46
C GLU A 103 -2.18 -4.34 6.66
N PRO A 104 -1.45 -4.26 5.52
CA PRO A 104 -1.48 -3.07 4.71
C PRO A 104 -2.85 -2.91 4.04
N ILE A 105 -3.54 -1.80 4.34
CA ILE A 105 -4.78 -1.41 3.67
C ILE A 105 -4.48 -0.69 2.33
N PRO A 106 -5.45 -0.61 1.40
CA PRO A 106 -5.25 -0.02 0.06
C PRO A 106 -4.59 1.37 0.05
N LEU A 107 -4.91 2.20 1.04
CA LEU A 107 -4.34 3.54 1.19
C LEU A 107 -2.82 3.53 1.35
N HIS A 108 -2.24 2.54 2.05
CA HIS A 108 -0.79 2.45 2.19
C HIS A 108 -0.11 2.24 0.84
N TYR A 109 -0.68 1.38 -0.02
CA TYR A 109 -0.18 1.16 -1.38
C TYR A 109 -0.28 2.40 -2.23
N VAL A 110 -1.41 3.11 -2.18
CA VAL A 110 -1.59 4.40 -2.88
C VAL A 110 -0.52 5.41 -2.47
N LEU A 111 -0.23 5.53 -1.16
CA LEU A 111 0.81 6.44 -0.69
C LEU A 111 2.21 6.02 -1.17
N ILE A 112 2.54 4.73 -1.13
CA ILE A 112 3.81 4.22 -1.65
C ILE A 112 3.96 4.56 -3.14
N ASP A 113 2.92 4.32 -3.94
CA ASP A 113 2.93 4.58 -5.38
C ASP A 113 3.06 6.07 -5.69
N LYS A 114 2.33 6.92 -4.98
CA LYS A 114 2.41 8.37 -5.19
C LYS A 114 3.74 8.96 -4.73
N ILE A 115 4.38 8.37 -3.73
CA ILE A 115 5.74 8.75 -3.34
C ILE A 115 6.73 8.33 -4.44
N ALA A 116 6.61 7.11 -4.97
CA ALA A 116 7.45 6.62 -6.06
C ALA A 116 7.29 7.46 -7.35
N GLU A 117 6.07 7.82 -7.71
CA GLU A 117 5.76 8.68 -8.86
C GLU A 117 6.49 10.04 -8.77
N LYS A 118 6.55 10.63 -7.57
CA LYS A 118 7.01 12.02 -7.38
C LYS A 118 8.49 12.16 -7.06
N HIS A 119 9.10 11.16 -6.42
CA HIS A 119 10.40 11.31 -5.75
C HIS A 119 11.39 10.22 -6.15
N PHE A 120 12.16 10.47 -7.22
CA PHE A 120 13.23 9.57 -7.67
C PHE A 120 14.26 9.28 -6.57
N ASN A 121 14.56 10.27 -5.72
CA ASN A 121 15.51 10.13 -4.62
C ASN A 121 15.00 9.22 -3.48
N LEU A 122 13.73 8.83 -3.49
CA LEU A 122 13.13 7.89 -2.53
C LEU A 122 12.91 6.50 -3.11
N HIS A 123 13.15 6.28 -4.41
CA HIS A 123 12.93 4.99 -5.07
C HIS A 123 13.63 3.82 -4.40
N GLU A 124 14.90 3.99 -3.99
CA GLU A 124 15.64 2.93 -3.30
C GLU A 124 14.99 2.58 -1.94
N ARG A 125 14.45 3.58 -1.23
CA ARG A 125 13.74 3.36 0.04
C ARG A 125 12.40 2.67 -0.18
N VAL A 126 11.68 3.05 -1.22
CA VAL A 126 10.43 2.39 -1.63
C VAL A 126 10.71 0.94 -1.99
N PHE A 127 11.72 0.69 -2.82
CA PHE A 127 12.15 -0.65 -3.21
C PHE A 127 12.46 -1.53 -2.00
N LYS A 128 13.25 -1.02 -1.04
CA LYS A 128 13.56 -1.74 0.20
C LYS A 128 12.31 -2.04 1.03
N LEU A 129 11.38 -1.08 1.14
CA LEU A 129 10.11 -1.30 1.83
C LEU A 129 9.29 -2.41 1.16
N LEU A 130 9.14 -2.39 -0.16
CA LEU A 130 8.41 -3.42 -0.90
C LEU A 130 9.04 -4.80 -0.73
N CYS A 131 10.38 -4.92 -0.80
CA CYS A 131 11.09 -6.15 -0.51
C CYS A 131 10.78 -6.66 0.90
N SER A 132 10.88 -5.80 1.91
CA SER A 132 10.59 -6.19 3.29
C SER A 132 9.13 -6.57 3.53
N LEU A 133 8.18 -5.90 2.86
CA LEU A 133 6.76 -6.28 2.91
C LEU A 133 6.52 -7.65 2.28
N TYR A 134 7.12 -7.90 1.11
CA TYR A 134 7.01 -9.21 0.46
C TYR A 134 7.57 -10.34 1.34
N ASP A 135 8.77 -10.14 1.90
CA ASP A 135 9.41 -11.12 2.78
C ASP A 135 8.59 -11.35 4.05
N HIS A 136 8.03 -10.27 4.63
CA HIS A 136 7.16 -10.35 5.81
C HIS A 136 5.87 -11.13 5.53
N LEU A 137 5.20 -10.87 4.40
CA LEU A 137 4.01 -11.60 3.97
C LEU A 137 4.29 -13.09 3.73
N SER A 138 5.46 -13.40 3.13
CA SER A 138 5.86 -14.78 2.84
C SER A 138 6.10 -15.62 4.10
N GLY A 139 6.43 -14.97 5.23
CA GLY A 139 6.63 -15.63 6.52
C GLY A 139 5.35 -15.81 7.35
N GLN A 140 4.19 -15.36 6.87
CA GLN A 140 2.94 -15.47 7.62
C GLN A 140 2.41 -16.91 7.62
N ASN A 141 1.87 -17.35 8.76
CA ASN A 141 1.23 -18.65 8.90
C ASN A 141 -0.26 -18.56 8.48
N GLU A 142 -0.48 -18.29 7.20
CA GLU A 142 -1.80 -18.17 6.59
C GLU A 142 -1.94 -19.12 5.39
N VAL A 143 -3.16 -19.23 4.86
CA VAL A 143 -3.43 -20.04 3.66
C VAL A 143 -2.67 -19.45 2.47
N ALA A 144 -1.99 -20.31 1.70
CA ALA A 144 -1.14 -19.90 0.59
C ALA A 144 -1.86 -18.98 -0.42
N GLU A 145 -3.15 -19.21 -0.68
CA GLU A 145 -3.96 -18.37 -1.58
C GLU A 145 -4.09 -16.92 -1.09
N ILE A 146 -4.29 -16.71 0.23
CA ILE A 146 -4.37 -15.37 0.84
C ILE A 146 -3.02 -14.68 0.77
N ILE A 147 -1.93 -15.41 1.05
CA ILE A 147 -0.56 -14.90 0.93
C ILE A 147 -0.29 -14.47 -0.51
N MET A 148 -0.66 -15.29 -1.49
CA MET A 148 -0.48 -14.98 -2.91
C MET A 148 -1.28 -13.75 -3.36
N GLU A 149 -2.51 -13.57 -2.89
CA GLU A 149 -3.31 -12.37 -3.17
C GLU A 149 -2.63 -11.11 -2.63
N ARG A 150 -2.09 -11.17 -1.41
CA ARG A 150 -1.34 -10.06 -0.80
C ARG A 150 0.00 -9.81 -1.50
N GLN A 151 0.72 -10.87 -1.86
CA GLN A 151 1.96 -10.77 -2.64
C GLN A 151 1.72 -10.11 -4.00
N ARG A 152 0.58 -10.39 -4.65
CA ARG A 152 0.20 -9.71 -5.90
C ARG A 152 0.13 -8.19 -5.74
N GLN A 153 -0.42 -7.69 -4.64
CA GLN A 153 -0.46 -6.24 -4.36
C GLN A 153 0.95 -5.63 -4.33
N ILE A 154 1.93 -6.35 -3.77
CA ILE A 154 3.34 -5.92 -3.75
C ILE A 154 3.97 -6.01 -5.14
N VAL A 155 3.66 -7.06 -5.90
CA VAL A 155 4.12 -7.24 -7.29
C VAL A 155 3.67 -6.08 -8.18
N ASP A 156 2.42 -5.64 -8.05
CA ASP A 156 1.95 -4.47 -8.80
C ASP A 156 2.76 -3.20 -8.46
N ARG A 157 3.17 -3.03 -7.20
CA ARG A 157 3.99 -1.89 -6.79
C ARG A 157 5.42 -2.00 -7.30
N PHE A 158 5.94 -3.22 -7.49
CA PHE A 158 7.17 -3.44 -8.24
C PHE A 158 7.02 -3.01 -9.71
N VAL A 159 5.91 -3.35 -10.37
CA VAL A 159 5.62 -2.88 -11.75
C VAL A 159 5.57 -1.34 -11.79
N ASN A 160 4.87 -0.71 -10.84
CA ASN A 160 4.81 0.74 -10.74
C ASN A 160 6.20 1.39 -10.54
N LEU A 161 7.04 0.82 -9.66
CA LEU A 161 8.39 1.33 -9.43
C LEU A 161 9.32 1.11 -10.63
N LEU A 162 9.14 0.00 -11.36
CA LEU A 162 9.81 -0.26 -12.63
C LEU A 162 9.48 0.82 -13.66
N PHE A 163 8.20 1.18 -13.80
CA PHE A 163 7.74 2.23 -14.71
C PHE A 163 8.41 3.58 -14.42
N PHE A 164 8.57 3.94 -13.15
CA PHE A 164 9.20 5.21 -12.75
C PHE A 164 10.73 5.23 -12.78
N GLY A 165 11.39 4.15 -13.25
CA GLY A 165 12.83 4.17 -13.55
C GLY A 165 13.69 3.18 -12.76
N MET A 166 13.10 2.34 -11.90
CA MET A 166 13.83 1.28 -11.18
C MET A 166 13.75 -0.08 -11.89
N ALA A 167 13.70 -0.08 -13.22
CA ALA A 167 13.47 -1.30 -13.99
C ALA A 167 14.49 -2.41 -13.71
N ILE A 168 15.78 -2.08 -13.73
CA ILE A 168 16.83 -3.10 -13.53
C ILE A 168 16.80 -3.69 -12.12
N PRO A 169 16.84 -2.91 -11.02
CA PRO A 169 16.76 -3.49 -9.67
C PRO A 169 15.51 -4.33 -9.43
N VAL A 170 14.36 -3.91 -9.97
CA VAL A 170 13.10 -4.66 -9.84
C VAL A 170 13.19 -5.99 -10.60
N LEU A 171 13.62 -5.97 -11.86
CA LEU A 171 13.77 -7.20 -12.65
C LEU A 171 14.75 -8.17 -12.00
N GLU A 172 15.90 -7.68 -11.53
CA GLU A 172 16.89 -8.50 -10.85
C GLU A 172 16.34 -9.13 -9.57
N LYS A 173 15.54 -8.40 -8.78
CA LYS A 173 14.88 -8.95 -7.59
C LYS A 173 13.84 -10.01 -7.94
N ILE A 174 12.97 -9.76 -8.93
CA ILE A 174 11.95 -10.74 -9.37
C ILE A 174 12.62 -12.00 -9.92
N VAL A 175 13.61 -11.87 -10.80
CA VAL A 175 14.37 -13.00 -11.34
C VAL A 175 15.13 -13.74 -10.23
N GLY A 176 15.69 -13.01 -9.27
CA GLY A 176 16.36 -13.57 -8.11
C GLY A 176 15.41 -14.44 -7.28
N MET A 177 14.24 -13.92 -6.92
CA MET A 177 13.20 -14.67 -6.20
C MET A 177 12.71 -15.87 -6.99
N PHE A 178 12.57 -15.74 -8.31
CA PHE A 178 12.11 -16.82 -9.16
C PHE A 178 13.10 -17.99 -9.17
N LYS A 179 14.38 -17.70 -9.36
CA LYS A 179 15.44 -18.73 -9.36
C LYS A 179 15.59 -19.43 -8.00
N SER A 180 15.31 -18.73 -6.90
CA SER A 180 15.40 -19.30 -5.56
C SER A 180 14.10 -19.95 -5.07
N GLY A 181 13.02 -19.90 -5.85
CA GLY A 181 11.71 -20.46 -5.49
C GLY A 181 10.94 -19.67 -4.43
N TYR A 182 11.29 -18.39 -4.21
CA TYR A 182 10.63 -17.52 -3.21
C TYR A 182 9.40 -16.79 -3.76
N ILE A 183 9.14 -16.88 -5.06
CA ILE A 183 7.95 -16.35 -5.72
C ILE A 183 7.30 -17.44 -6.55
N ASP A 184 5.98 -17.50 -6.48
CA ASP A 184 5.20 -18.45 -7.27
C ASP A 184 5.26 -18.13 -8.77
N VAL A 185 5.28 -19.16 -9.60
CA VAL A 185 5.38 -19.05 -11.07
C VAL A 185 4.24 -18.21 -11.65
N SER A 186 3.03 -18.31 -11.09
CA SER A 186 1.88 -17.53 -11.55
C SER A 186 2.05 -16.02 -11.30
N LEU A 187 2.70 -15.62 -10.20
CA LEU A 187 3.01 -14.22 -9.91
C LEU A 187 4.14 -13.69 -10.81
N VAL A 188 5.14 -14.52 -11.14
CA VAL A 188 6.20 -14.16 -12.11
C VAL A 188 5.60 -13.94 -13.49
N ARG A 189 4.69 -14.82 -13.93
CA ARG A 189 3.98 -14.69 -15.20
C ARG A 189 3.11 -13.43 -15.23
N TYR A 190 2.34 -13.20 -14.16
CA TYR A 190 1.55 -11.99 -14.00
C TYR A 190 2.41 -10.72 -14.11
N PHE A 191 3.51 -10.64 -13.36
CA PHE A 191 4.47 -9.54 -13.46
C PHE A 191 5.00 -9.36 -14.90
N GLY A 192 5.36 -10.46 -15.57
CA GLY A 192 5.84 -10.41 -16.96
C GLY A 192 4.82 -9.84 -17.94
N ILE A 193 3.55 -10.19 -17.81
CA ILE A 193 2.45 -9.65 -18.64
C ILE A 193 2.32 -8.14 -18.39
N GLU A 194 2.18 -7.72 -17.13
CA GLU A 194 2.04 -6.30 -16.76
C GLU A 194 3.21 -5.45 -17.27
N VAL A 195 4.45 -5.95 -17.15
CA VAL A 195 5.62 -5.24 -17.67
C VAL A 195 5.59 -5.14 -19.20
N LEU A 196 5.21 -6.21 -19.90
CA LEU A 196 5.14 -6.22 -21.37
C LEU A 196 4.03 -5.30 -21.92
N GLU A 197 2.93 -5.13 -21.18
CA GLU A 197 1.87 -4.18 -21.53
C GLU A 197 2.28 -2.72 -21.31
N LEU A 198 3.24 -2.48 -20.42
CA LEU A 198 3.66 -1.16 -19.99
C LEU A 198 4.89 -0.62 -20.74
N VAL A 199 5.77 -1.48 -21.25
CA VAL A 199 7.01 -1.05 -21.93
C VAL A 199 6.87 -1.00 -23.44
N GLU A 200 7.53 -0.01 -24.05
CA GLU A 200 7.60 0.15 -25.50
C GLU A 200 9.05 0.25 -25.99
N GLN A 201 9.26 -0.03 -27.27
CA GLN A 201 10.56 0.09 -27.94
C GLN A 201 11.05 1.55 -28.01
N PRO A 202 12.39 1.81 -28.05
CA PRO A 202 13.49 0.84 -28.09
C PRO A 202 13.95 0.35 -26.70
N TYR A 203 14.28 -0.95 -26.61
CA TYR A 203 14.77 -1.57 -25.37
C TYR A 203 16.29 -1.50 -25.25
N SER A 204 16.79 -1.23 -24.05
CA SER A 204 18.23 -1.34 -23.78
C SER A 204 18.66 -2.81 -23.70
N PRO A 205 19.89 -3.17 -24.10
CA PRO A 205 20.40 -4.54 -23.98
C PRO A 205 20.35 -5.07 -22.55
N GLN A 206 20.61 -4.19 -21.57
CA GLN A 206 20.55 -4.52 -20.15
C GLN A 206 19.12 -4.89 -19.72
N PHE A 207 18.13 -4.12 -20.15
CA PHE A 207 16.72 -4.42 -19.87
C PHE A 207 16.30 -5.74 -20.49
N ILE A 208 16.63 -5.96 -21.77
CA ILE A 208 16.34 -7.24 -22.46
C ILE A 208 16.95 -8.40 -21.68
N SER A 209 18.23 -8.31 -21.31
CA SER A 209 18.91 -9.38 -20.57
C SER A 209 18.28 -9.64 -19.20
N ALA A 210 17.76 -8.62 -18.53
CA ALA A 210 17.12 -8.75 -17.22
C ALA A 210 15.69 -9.30 -17.32
N LEU A 211 14.94 -8.95 -18.37
CA LEU A 211 13.56 -9.41 -18.58
C LEU A 211 13.49 -10.82 -19.19
N LEU A 212 14.47 -11.20 -20.01
CA LEU A 212 14.47 -12.47 -20.76
C LEU A 212 14.12 -13.70 -19.90
N PRO A 213 14.71 -13.91 -18.69
CA PRO A 213 14.41 -15.08 -17.87
C PRO A 213 12.94 -15.21 -17.44
N ILE A 214 12.23 -14.07 -17.35
CA ILE A 214 10.81 -14.02 -16.98
C ILE A 214 9.95 -14.47 -18.16
N VAL A 215 10.28 -14.00 -19.38
CA VAL A 215 9.43 -14.20 -20.58
C VAL A 215 9.74 -15.48 -21.36
N THR A 216 10.96 -16.01 -21.27
CA THR A 216 11.34 -17.24 -22.00
C THR A 216 10.94 -18.52 -21.28
N ASN A 217 10.57 -18.44 -20.00
CA ASN A 217 10.20 -19.62 -19.26
C ASN A 217 8.78 -20.07 -19.66
N ARG A 218 8.66 -21.32 -20.14
CA ARG A 218 7.43 -21.93 -20.64
C ARG A 218 6.74 -22.84 -19.62
N GLU A 219 7.30 -22.98 -18.42
CA GLU A 219 6.70 -23.74 -17.31
C GLU A 219 5.68 -22.89 -16.52
#